data_AF-A0A933BI98-F1
#
_entry.id   AF-A0A933BI98-F1
#
_cell.length_a   1.000
_cell.length_b   1.000
_cell.length_c   1.000
_cell.angle_alpha   90.00
_cell.angle_beta   90.00
_cell.angle_gamma   90.00
#
_symmetry.space_group_name_H-M   'P 1'
#
loop_
_entity.id
_entity.type
_entity.pdbx_description
1 polymer ?
#
loop_
_entity_poly.entity_id
_entity_poly.type
_entity_poly.pdbx_seq_one_letter_code
_entity_poly.pdbx_strand_id
1 'polypeptide(L)'
;MFARQVCLKLRPGRAIEYSRTLENEIIPILREQKGFSDEISFVSGERSEAVAISLWDAPESAEAYHRETYPGVLKALEGVIDGEPQVDTFAVSNSTFHKIPNLPR
;
A
#
# COMPACT_ATOMS: atom_id res chain seq x y z
N MET A 1 13.01 -5.52 -7.02
CA MET A 1 11.89 -4.65 -6.60
C MET A 1 10.60 -5.42 -6.77
N PHE A 2 9.73 -5.33 -5.78
CA PHE A 2 8.46 -6.04 -5.68
C PHE A 2 7.37 -5.03 -5.31
N ALA A 3 6.15 -5.22 -5.82
CA ALA A 3 5.03 -4.32 -5.57
C ALA A 3 3.89 -5.07 -4.88
N ARG A 4 3.24 -4.41 -3.92
CA ARG A 4 1.93 -4.83 -3.42
C ARG A 4 0.91 -3.78 -3.85
N GLN A 5 -0.12 -4.20 -4.57
CA GLN A 5 -1.28 -3.39 -4.88
C GLN A 5 -2.40 -3.74 -3.90
N VAL A 6 -3.02 -2.72 -3.31
CA VAL A 6 -4.15 -2.87 -2.40
C VAL A 6 -5.31 -2.05 -2.93
N CYS A 7 -6.42 -2.70 -3.26
CA CYS A 7 -7.66 -2.05 -3.63
C CYS A 7 -8.60 -2.02 -2.43
N LEU A 8 -9.06 -0.82 -2.08
CA LEU A 8 -9.85 -0.51 -0.89
C LEU A 8 -11.20 0.04 -1.32
N LYS A 9 -12.27 -0.56 -0.81
CA LYS A 9 -13.58 0.09 -0.84
C LYS A 9 -13.68 1.00 0.38
N LEU A 10 -13.92 2.28 0.15
CA LEU A 10 -14.08 3.28 1.20
C LEU A 10 -15.55 3.34 1.62
N ARG A 11 -15.79 3.65 2.88
CA ARG A 11 -17.14 4.05 3.32
C ARG A 11 -17.51 5.40 2.68
N PRO A 12 -18.80 5.66 2.42
CA PRO A 12 -19.25 6.92 1.81
C PRO A 12 -18.72 8.15 2.56
N GLY A 13 -18.16 9.10 1.81
CA GLY A 13 -17.65 10.37 2.35
C GLY A 13 -16.34 10.27 3.15
N ARG A 14 -15.65 9.12 3.16
CA ARG A 14 -14.41 8.92 3.94
C ARG A 14 -13.11 9.14 3.15
N ALA A 15 -13.17 9.58 1.89
CA ALA A 15 -11.98 9.81 1.07
C ALA A 15 -10.93 10.73 1.73
N ILE A 16 -11.36 11.83 2.36
CA ILE A 16 -10.44 12.76 3.06
C ILE A 16 -9.83 12.10 4.30
N GLU A 17 -10.62 11.33 5.04
CA GLU A 17 -10.16 10.61 6.23
C GLU A 17 -9.13 9.55 5.86
N TYR A 18 -9.39 8.80 4.78
CA TYR A 18 -8.42 7.86 4.20
C TYR A 18 -7.07 8.52 3.93
N SER A 19 -7.06 9.66 3.23
CA SER A 19 -5.81 10.38 2.94
C SER A 19 -5.09 10.86 4.21
N ARG A 20 -5.83 11.24 5.26
CA ARG A 20 -5.25 11.64 6.55
C ARG A 20 -4.67 10.45 7.32
N THR A 21 -5.39 9.33 7.38
CA THR A 21 -4.91 8.09 8.01
C THR A 21 -3.68 7.57 7.27
N LEU A 22 -3.68 7.63 5.94
CA LEU A 22 -2.53 7.26 5.13
C LEU A 22 -1.30 8.09 5.52
N GLU A 23 -1.40 9.42 5.46
CA GLU A 23 -0.26 10.32 5.71
C GLU A 23 0.24 10.26 7.17
N ASN A 24 -0.67 10.28 8.14
CA ASN A 24 -0.31 10.48 9.55
C ASN A 24 0.00 9.18 10.30
N GLU A 25 -0.50 8.04 9.83
CA GLU A 25 -0.38 6.77 10.55
C GLU A 25 0.32 5.71 9.69
N ILE A 26 -0.18 5.46 8.48
CA ILE A 26 0.27 4.33 7.65
C ILE A 26 1.65 4.58 7.04
N ILE A 27 1.90 5.76 6.44
CA ILE A 27 3.19 6.09 5.84
C ILE A 27 4.34 6.05 6.86
N PRO A 28 4.21 6.59 8.09
CA PRO A 28 5.19 6.38 9.15
C PRO A 28 5.49 4.91 9.43
N ILE A 29 4.45 4.07 9.59
CA ILE A 29 4.60 2.62 9.81
C ILE A 29 5.37 1.97 8.66
N LEU A 30 5.02 2.29 7.40
CA LEU A 30 5.68 1.75 6.21
C LEU A 30 7.16 2.12 6.15
N ARG A 31 7.51 3.37 6.47
CA ARG A 31 8.90 3.85 6.46
C ARG A 31 9.81 3.14 7.48
N GLU A 32 9.24 2.58 8.54
CA GLU A 32 9.98 1.78 9.52
C GLU A 32 10.25 0.35 9.04
N GLN A 33 9.55 -0.11 8.00
CA GLN A 33 9.67 -1.48 7.53
C GLN A 33 10.95 -1.68 6.74
N LYS A 34 11.66 -2.77 7.06
CA LYS A 34 12.83 -3.19 6.29
C LYS A 34 12.41 -3.42 4.83
N GLY A 35 13.14 -2.81 3.90
CA GLY A 35 12.96 -3.01 2.47
C GLY A 35 11.83 -2.20 1.84
N PHE A 36 11.05 -1.44 2.62
CA PHE A 36 10.09 -0.49 2.06
C PHE A 36 10.83 0.59 1.27
N SER A 37 10.34 0.89 0.07
CA SER A 37 10.95 1.84 -0.85
C SER A 37 10.05 3.04 -1.14
N ASP A 38 8.76 2.82 -1.38
CA ASP A 38 7.83 3.88 -1.75
C ASP A 38 6.37 3.46 -1.60
N GLU A 39 5.46 4.44 -1.58
CA GLU A 39 4.01 4.24 -1.59
C GLU A 39 3.35 5.25 -2.55
N ILE A 40 2.52 4.75 -3.45
CA ILE A 40 1.69 5.57 -4.35
C ILE A 40 0.23 5.25 -4.09
N SER A 41 -0.56 6.25 -3.69
CA SER A 41 -1.98 6.08 -3.41
C SER A 41 -2.86 6.97 -4.30
N PHE A 42 -3.96 6.39 -4.76
CA PHE A 42 -5.00 7.02 -5.57
C PHE A 42 -6.33 6.94 -4.82
N VAL A 43 -7.12 8.00 -4.88
CA VAL A 43 -8.45 8.03 -4.26
C VAL A 43 -9.50 8.51 -5.25
N SER A 44 -10.65 7.85 -5.29
CA SER A 44 -11.83 8.27 -6.04
C SER A 44 -13.00 8.44 -5.08
N GLY A 45 -13.35 9.70 -4.80
CA GLY A 45 -14.51 10.01 -3.97
C GLY A 45 -15.84 9.57 -4.59
N GLU A 46 -15.96 9.66 -5.92
CA GLU A 46 -17.18 9.26 -6.65
C GLU A 46 -17.45 7.76 -6.57
N ARG A 47 -16.39 6.95 -6.70
CA ARG A 47 -16.51 5.48 -6.60
C ARG A 47 -16.43 4.98 -5.16
N SER A 48 -16.09 5.85 -4.20
CA SER A 48 -15.74 5.47 -2.83
C SER A 48 -14.68 4.36 -2.83
N GLU A 49 -13.58 4.59 -3.55
CA GLU A 49 -12.50 3.62 -3.72
C GLU A 49 -11.14 4.30 -3.49
N ALA A 50 -10.18 3.52 -3.01
CA ALA A 50 -8.78 3.87 -3.05
C ALA A 50 -7.93 2.70 -3.58
N VAL A 51 -6.81 3.03 -4.20
CA VAL A 51 -5.79 2.07 -4.62
C VAL A 51 -4.47 2.53 -4.05
N ALA A 52 -3.78 1.63 -3.36
CA ALA A 52 -2.48 1.85 -2.75
C ALA A 52 -1.46 0.89 -3.37
N ILE A 53 -0.29 1.38 -3.77
CA ILE A 53 0.80 0.59 -4.33
C ILE A 53 2.05 0.85 -3.50
N SER A 54 2.49 -0.16 -2.74
CA SER A 54 3.76 -0.13 -2.02
C SER A 54 4.85 -0.84 -2.81
N LEU A 55 6.04 -0.24 -2.85
CA LEU A 55 7.23 -0.79 -3.47
C LEU A 55 8.22 -1.28 -2.40
N TRP A 56 8.80 -2.44 -2.67
CA TRP A 56 9.68 -3.16 -1.75
C TRP A 56 10.95 -3.61 -2.49
N ASP A 57 12.06 -3.71 -1.78
CA ASP A 57 13.33 -4.18 -2.34
C ASP A 57 13.24 -5.63 -2.86
N ALA A 58 12.63 -6.51 -2.06
CA ALA A 58 12.49 -7.95 -2.25
C ALA A 58 11.11 -8.46 -1.81
N PRO A 59 10.62 -9.58 -2.37
CA PRO A 59 9.34 -10.18 -1.96
C PRO A 59 9.33 -10.59 -0.48
N GLU A 60 10.45 -11.04 0.08
CA GLU A 60 10.54 -11.47 1.48
C GLU A 60 10.28 -10.33 2.46
N SER A 61 10.73 -9.11 2.15
CA SER A 61 10.45 -7.89 2.92
C SER A 61 8.95 -7.59 2.92
N ALA A 62 8.32 -7.68 1.75
CA ALA A 62 6.89 -7.45 1.56
C ALA A 62 6.02 -8.49 2.31
N GLU A 63 6.42 -9.76 2.29
CA GLU A 63 5.77 -10.85 3.02
C GLU A 63 5.92 -10.74 4.54
N ALA A 64 7.09 -10.32 5.02
CA ALA A 64 7.31 -10.05 6.44
C ALA A 64 6.39 -8.94 6.93
N TYR A 65 6.33 -7.82 6.20
CA TYR A 65 5.38 -6.73 6.47
C TYR A 65 3.93 -7.23 6.47
N HIS A 66 3.53 -8.02 5.46
CA HIS A 66 2.17 -8.52 5.34
C HIS A 66 1.74 -9.36 6.54
N ARG A 67 2.63 -10.22 7.05
CA ARG A 67 2.34 -11.07 8.20
C ARG A 67 2.35 -10.31 9.52
N GLU A 68 3.30 -9.41 9.72
CA GLU A 68 3.62 -8.87 11.05
C GLU A 68 3.02 -7.49 11.31
N THR A 69 2.86 -6.66 10.27
CA THR A 69 2.51 -5.24 10.43
C THR A 69 1.21 -4.86 9.75
N TYR A 70 0.89 -5.46 8.59
CA TYR A 70 -0.34 -5.18 7.84
C TYR A 70 -1.64 -5.33 8.67
N PRO A 71 -1.77 -6.29 9.62
CA PRO A 71 -2.95 -6.32 10.50
C PRO A 71 -3.14 -5.04 11.32
N GLY A 72 -2.05 -4.37 11.74
CA GLY A 72 -2.11 -3.07 12.42
C GLY A 72 -2.56 -1.95 11.50
N VAL A 73 -2.15 -2.00 10.22
CA VAL A 73 -2.60 -1.05 9.18
C VAL A 73 -4.10 -1.22 8.89
N LEU A 74 -4.59 -2.45 8.80
CA LEU A 74 -6.03 -2.73 8.65
C LEU A 74 -6.83 -2.17 9.82
N LYS A 75 -6.30 -2.26 11.04
CA LYS A 75 -6.93 -1.68 12.23
C LYS A 75 -7.03 -0.15 12.16
N ALA A 76 -6.00 0.54 11.69
CA ALA A 76 -6.05 1.99 11.47
C ALA A 76 -7.11 2.39 10.42
N LEU A 77 -7.42 1.48 9.48
CA LEU A 77 -8.38 1.70 8.40
C LEU A 77 -9.82 1.27 8.73
N GLU A 78 -10.07 0.58 9.85
CA GLU A 78 -11.36 -0.08 10.15
C GLU A 78 -12.58 0.87 10.09
N GLY A 79 -12.40 2.13 10.52
CA GLY A 79 -13.43 3.18 10.46
C GLY A 79 -13.60 3.84 9.09
N VAL A 80 -12.67 3.60 8.17
CA VAL A 80 -12.56 4.28 6.87
C VAL A 80 -13.02 3.39 5.72
N ILE A 81 -12.75 2.09 5.80
CA ILE A 81 -13.01 1.12 4.72
C ILE A 81 -14.29 0.30 4.94
N ASP A 82 -14.84 -0.21 3.86
CA ASP A 82 -16.02 -1.07 3.81
C ASP A 82 -15.63 -2.45 3.26
N GLY A 83 -15.40 -3.41 4.17
CA GLY A 83 -14.98 -4.77 3.83
C GLY A 83 -13.47 -4.96 3.82
N GLU A 84 -13.05 -6.15 3.37
CA GLU A 84 -11.65 -6.54 3.31
C GLU A 84 -10.97 -6.00 2.05
N PRO A 85 -9.77 -5.40 2.16
CA PRO A 85 -9.04 -4.93 0.98
C PRO A 85 -8.58 -6.10 0.10
N GLN A 86 -8.64 -5.92 -1.21
CA GLN A 86 -8.05 -6.86 -2.16
C GLN A 86 -6.56 -6.58 -2.28
N VAL A 87 -5.73 -7.62 -2.15
CA VAL A 87 -4.27 -7.49 -2.20
C VAL A 87 -3.72 -8.37 -3.31
N ASP A 88 -2.99 -7.74 -4.23
CA ASP A 88 -2.23 -8.42 -5.29
C ASP A 88 -0.75 -8.09 -5.16
N THR A 89 0.11 -8.98 -5.66
CA THR A 89 1.55 -8.80 -5.63
C THR A 89 2.20 -9.03 -6.99
N PHE A 90 3.24 -8.25 -7.28
CA PHE A 90 3.86 -8.23 -8.60
C PHE A 90 5.37 -8.06 -8.53
N ALA A 91 6.09 -8.77 -9.39
CA ALA A 91 7.45 -8.40 -9.74
C ALA A 91 7.42 -7.12 -10.60
N VAL A 92 8.12 -6.07 -10.17
CA VAL A 92 8.12 -4.80 -10.90
C VAL A 92 8.98 -4.93 -12.16
N SER A 93 8.37 -4.72 -13.32
CA SER A 93 9.05 -4.81 -14.62
C SER A 93 9.76 -3.53 -15.04
N ASN A 94 9.21 -2.34 -14.75
CA ASN A 94 9.85 -1.06 -15.07
C ASN A 94 9.43 0.05 -14.10
N SER A 95 10.30 1.04 -13.90
CA SER A 95 10.01 2.27 -13.15
C SER A 95 10.85 3.42 -13.69
N THR A 96 10.24 4.59 -13.87
CA THR A 96 10.95 5.80 -14.32
C THR A 96 11.56 6.59 -13.17
N PHE A 97 11.10 6.34 -11.93
CA PHE A 97 11.60 7.01 -10.72
C PHE A 97 12.63 6.15 -9.99
N HIS A 98 12.33 4.86 -9.81
CA HIS A 98 13.18 3.94 -9.06
C HIS A 98 14.07 3.14 -10.00
N LYS A 99 15.36 3.03 -9.66
CA LYS A 99 16.27 2.11 -10.37
C LYS A 99 15.92 0.69 -9.96
N ILE A 100 15.54 -0.14 -10.94
CA ILE A 100 15.30 -1.56 -10.70
C ILE A 100 16.63 -2.31 -10.87
N PRO A 101 17.18 -2.93 -9.82
CA PRO A 101 18.39 -3.73 -9.95
C PRO A 101 18.05 -5.02 -10.72
N ASN A 102 18.83 -5.32 -11.76
CA ASN A 102 18.86 -6.62 -12.45
C ASN A 102 17.50 -7.14 -12.97
N LEU A 103 16.91 -6.45 -13.95
CA LEU A 103 15.89 -7.10 -14.79
C LEU A 103 16.52 -8.30 -15.53
N PRO A 104 15.94 -9.50 -15.48
CA PRO A 104 16.31 -10.55 -16.43
C PRO A 104 15.98 -10.04 -17.84
N ARG A 105 16.99 -10.08 -18.73
CA ARG A 105 16.85 -9.75 -20.16
C ARG A 105 16.12 -10.85 -20.91
#